data_AF-A0A086TIB0-F1
#
_entry.id   AF-A0A086TIB0-F1
#
_cell.length_a   1.000
_cell.length_b   1.000
_cell.length_c   1.000
_cell.angle_alpha   90.00
_cell.angle_beta   90.00
_cell.angle_gamma   90.00
#
_symmetry.space_group_name_H-M   'P 1'
#
loop_
_entity.id
_entity.type
_entity.pdbx_description
1 polymer ?
#
loop_
_entity_poly.entity_id
_entity_poly.type
_entity_poly.pdbx_seq_one_letter_code
_entity_poly.pdbx_strand_id
1 'polypeptide(L)'
;MDPRPKATTGPQLNISDAPGVDANRPVDDPVPVESTPAMSSYYYVNSPEIHQPTLRRSKCIENGDGLDLQGPLEIDGHVKSGGSINFVGDFVVKEEIDAYGAISINGSVNSFGGIKAYGNIELNGYLGARDKIKGYGKLKVVGSLEGTELEIYGNLSISGHLRCRRLVVYGSLTLIGPSSTYTVDESEEVAGAKLRREQEADWDW
;
A
#
# COMPACT_ATOMS: atom_id res chain seq x y z
N MET A 1 -40.00 4.53 39.94
CA MET A 1 -41.12 5.26 39.32
C MET A 1 -40.51 6.40 38.50
N ASP A 2 -40.76 6.41 37.19
CA ASP A 2 -40.63 7.64 36.39
C ASP A 2 -41.65 8.68 36.89
N PRO A 3 -41.39 9.99 36.69
CA PRO A 3 -42.14 10.63 35.62
C PRO A 3 -41.32 11.54 34.68
N ARG A 4 -41.80 11.51 33.43
CA ARG A 4 -41.41 12.24 32.21
C ARG A 4 -41.68 13.77 32.27
N PRO A 5 -41.29 14.55 31.24
CA PRO A 5 -40.98 15.99 31.37
C PRO A 5 -42.18 16.95 31.30
N LYS A 6 -41.91 18.24 31.58
CA LYS A 6 -42.83 19.36 31.30
C LYS A 6 -42.66 19.87 29.86
N ALA A 7 -43.78 20.20 29.22
CA ALA A 7 -43.87 20.78 27.88
C ALA A 7 -44.60 22.15 27.91
N THR A 8 -45.02 22.65 26.73
CA THR A 8 -45.72 23.94 26.44
C THR A 8 -44.74 25.12 26.29
N THR A 9 -44.76 25.95 25.22
CA THR A 9 -45.91 26.41 24.39
C THR A 9 -45.49 26.75 22.94
N GLY A 10 -46.40 26.58 21.98
CA GLY A 10 -46.44 27.29 20.67
C GLY A 10 -47.91 27.66 20.38
N PRO A 11 -48.36 28.00 19.15
CA PRO A 11 -47.68 28.36 17.90
C PRO A 11 -48.17 29.72 17.32
N GLN A 12 -47.75 30.15 16.12
CA GLN A 12 -48.65 30.50 14.99
C GLN A 12 -47.93 31.03 13.73
N LEU A 13 -48.54 30.76 12.57
CA LEU A 13 -48.25 31.33 11.24
C LEU A 13 -48.99 32.68 11.09
N ASN A 14 -48.51 33.55 10.19
CA ASN A 14 -49.32 34.66 9.66
C ASN A 14 -49.22 34.75 8.14
N ILE A 15 -50.37 34.96 7.50
CA ILE A 15 -50.58 35.11 6.05
C ILE A 15 -51.42 36.38 5.85
N SER A 16 -50.93 37.33 5.05
CA SER A 16 -51.61 38.55 4.57
C SER A 16 -50.60 39.38 3.75
N ASP A 17 -50.86 39.97 2.59
CA ASP A 17 -52.03 39.99 1.69
C ASP A 17 -51.56 40.31 0.25
N ALA A 18 -52.42 40.11 -0.75
CA ALA A 18 -52.20 40.50 -2.15
C ALA A 18 -53.24 41.53 -2.62
N PRO A 19 -52.97 42.27 -3.71
CA PRO A 19 -53.95 42.30 -4.82
C PRO A 19 -53.33 42.26 -6.24
N GLY A 20 -54.15 41.92 -7.26
CA GLY A 20 -53.83 41.98 -8.71
C GLY A 20 -53.74 43.43 -9.26
N VAL A 21 -53.65 43.71 -10.57
CA VAL A 21 -54.00 43.02 -11.85
C VAL A 21 -53.10 43.63 -12.98
N ASP A 22 -53.04 43.27 -14.27
CA ASP A 22 -53.83 42.41 -15.19
C ASP A 22 -52.95 41.84 -16.35
N ALA A 23 -53.56 41.19 -17.35
CA ALA A 23 -52.94 40.44 -18.46
C ALA A 23 -52.73 41.21 -19.80
N ASN A 24 -52.06 40.51 -20.75
CA ASN A 24 -51.93 40.73 -22.21
C ASN A 24 -50.67 41.42 -22.77
N ARG A 25 -49.63 40.63 -23.08
CA ARG A 25 -48.98 40.61 -24.42
C ARG A 25 -47.98 39.44 -24.60
N PRO A 26 -48.04 38.69 -25.73
CA PRO A 26 -46.98 37.74 -26.17
C PRO A 26 -46.01 38.40 -27.20
N VAL A 27 -45.16 37.56 -27.83
CA VAL A 27 -44.20 37.80 -28.96
C VAL A 27 -42.94 38.66 -28.66
N ASP A 28 -41.72 38.42 -29.17
CA ASP A 28 -41.10 37.31 -29.97
C ASP A 28 -39.55 37.34 -29.81
N ASP A 29 -38.86 36.26 -30.23
CA ASP A 29 -37.44 36.07 -30.67
C ASP A 29 -36.26 37.00 -30.25
N PRO A 30 -35.08 36.43 -29.89
CA PRO A 30 -33.82 37.17 -29.71
C PRO A 30 -32.79 36.99 -30.85
N VAL A 31 -32.41 38.08 -31.53
CA VAL A 31 -31.25 38.18 -32.47
C VAL A 31 -30.92 39.66 -32.78
N PRO A 32 -29.73 40.05 -33.31
CA PRO A 32 -28.39 39.44 -33.26
C PRO A 32 -27.22 40.46 -33.03
N VAL A 33 -25.97 39.98 -33.19
CA VAL A 33 -24.73 40.66 -33.66
C VAL A 33 -23.65 41.13 -32.65
N GLU A 34 -22.44 40.71 -33.03
CA GLU A 34 -21.06 40.99 -32.65
C GLU A 34 -20.67 42.42 -32.20
N SER A 35 -19.65 42.51 -31.33
CA SER A 35 -18.39 43.23 -31.60
C SER A 35 -17.37 43.09 -30.45
N THR A 36 -16.20 42.50 -30.72
CA THR A 36 -15.00 42.65 -29.85
C THR A 36 -14.24 43.93 -30.20
N PRO A 37 -13.58 44.60 -29.22
CA PRO A 37 -12.11 44.53 -29.26
C PRO A 37 -11.36 44.55 -27.89
N ALA A 38 -10.33 43.71 -27.84
CA ALA A 38 -8.96 43.96 -27.30
C ALA A 38 -8.66 44.33 -25.82
N MET A 39 -7.97 43.37 -25.17
CA MET A 39 -6.70 43.49 -24.40
C MET A 39 -6.65 43.94 -22.92
N SER A 40 -5.85 43.16 -22.17
CA SER A 40 -5.31 43.38 -20.80
C SER A 40 -6.31 43.38 -19.62
N SER A 41 -6.03 42.74 -18.47
CA SER A 41 -4.85 41.94 -18.06
C SER A 41 -5.05 41.26 -16.69
N TYR A 42 -4.41 40.10 -16.47
CA TYR A 42 -4.29 39.36 -15.19
C TYR A 42 -5.62 38.87 -14.56
N TYR A 43 -5.76 37.65 -14.04
CA TYR A 43 -4.78 36.75 -13.43
C TYR A 43 -4.95 35.30 -13.89
N TYR A 44 -3.84 34.58 -14.12
CA TYR A 44 -3.85 33.12 -14.01
C TYR A 44 -3.92 32.78 -12.51
N VAL A 45 -4.98 32.08 -12.09
CA VAL A 45 -4.98 31.44 -10.77
C VAL A 45 -4.14 30.18 -10.90
N ASN A 46 -3.01 30.13 -10.21
CA ASN A 46 -2.19 28.93 -10.09
C ASN A 46 -3.02 27.82 -9.44
N SER A 47 -3.53 26.88 -10.25
CA SER A 47 -3.81 25.53 -9.76
C SER A 47 -2.46 24.93 -9.36
N PRO A 48 -2.29 24.42 -8.12
CA PRO A 48 -1.04 23.80 -7.74
C PRO A 48 -0.86 22.52 -8.57
N GLU A 49 0.18 22.50 -9.40
CA GLU A 49 0.66 21.27 -10.02
C GLU A 49 1.12 20.33 -8.91
N ILE A 50 0.21 19.45 -8.46
CA ILE A 50 0.59 18.27 -7.70
C ILE A 50 1.50 17.48 -8.63
N HIS A 51 2.81 17.63 -8.40
CA HIS A 51 3.84 16.84 -9.04
C HIS A 51 3.60 15.39 -8.62
N GLN A 52 2.82 14.67 -9.43
CA GLN A 52 2.69 13.23 -9.30
C GLN A 52 4.12 12.67 -9.42
N PRO A 53 4.64 11.94 -8.41
CA PRO A 53 5.93 11.30 -8.55
C PRO A 53 5.86 10.41 -9.79
N THR A 54 6.78 10.62 -10.73
CA THR A 54 6.77 9.98 -12.04
C THR A 54 7.18 8.52 -11.90
N LEU A 55 6.23 7.71 -11.42
CA LEU A 55 6.31 6.25 -11.37
C LEU A 55 6.74 5.75 -12.74
N ARG A 56 7.98 5.27 -12.81
CA ARG A 56 8.48 4.58 -13.99
C ARG A 56 7.62 3.33 -14.15
N ARG A 57 7.28 2.98 -15.39
CA ARG A 57 6.49 1.79 -15.70
C ARG A 57 7.30 0.84 -16.58
N SER A 58 7.47 -0.38 -16.10
CA SER A 58 8.04 -1.50 -16.85
C SER A 58 6.97 -2.57 -17.07
N LYS A 59 7.19 -3.44 -18.06
CA LYS A 59 6.49 -4.73 -18.18
C LYS A 59 7.22 -5.75 -17.27
N CYS A 60 7.35 -7.00 -17.69
CA CYS A 60 8.24 -7.96 -17.05
C CYS A 60 9.70 -7.45 -17.02
N ILE A 61 10.43 -7.81 -15.96
CA ILE A 61 11.88 -7.64 -15.86
C ILE A 61 12.51 -9.01 -15.65
N GLU A 62 13.43 -9.40 -16.52
CA GLU A 62 14.11 -10.71 -16.46
C GLU A 62 15.63 -10.54 -16.65
N ASN A 63 16.43 -11.27 -15.88
CA ASN A 63 17.86 -11.44 -16.14
C ASN A 63 18.32 -12.88 -15.80
N GLY A 64 19.34 -13.36 -16.53
CA GLY A 64 20.01 -14.63 -16.23
C GLY A 64 20.97 -14.54 -15.04
N ASP A 65 21.51 -13.35 -14.80
CA ASP A 65 22.31 -13.02 -13.61
C ASP A 65 21.44 -12.29 -12.57
N GLY A 66 22.05 -11.54 -11.64
CA GLY A 66 21.35 -10.73 -10.65
C GLY A 66 20.60 -9.51 -11.21
N LEU A 67 19.72 -8.93 -10.40
CA LEU A 67 18.99 -7.70 -10.69
C LEU A 67 19.17 -6.68 -9.57
N ASP A 68 19.69 -5.50 -9.89
CA ASP A 68 19.69 -4.33 -9.00
C ASP A 68 18.65 -3.31 -9.49
N LEU A 69 17.58 -3.11 -8.72
CA LEU A 69 16.44 -2.28 -9.09
C LEU A 69 16.34 -1.07 -8.17
N GLN A 70 16.14 0.12 -8.78
CA GLN A 70 15.94 1.38 -8.07
C GLN A 70 14.56 1.97 -8.37
N GLY A 71 13.80 2.27 -7.31
CA GLY A 71 12.47 2.85 -7.37
C GLY A 71 12.46 4.39 -7.40
N PRO A 72 11.28 5.02 -7.51
CA PRO A 72 9.95 4.40 -7.56
C PRO A 72 9.63 3.75 -8.92
N LEU A 73 9.13 2.52 -8.91
CA LEU A 73 8.87 1.73 -10.13
C LEU A 73 7.60 0.86 -10.01
N GLU A 74 6.70 0.98 -10.99
CA GLU A 74 5.56 0.07 -11.21
C GLU A 74 5.93 -0.96 -12.29
N ILE A 75 5.69 -2.24 -12.02
CA ILE A 75 6.02 -3.38 -12.87
C ILE A 75 4.71 -4.09 -13.24
N ASP A 76 4.27 -3.88 -14.48
CA ASP A 76 3.06 -4.43 -15.09
C ASP A 76 3.34 -5.84 -15.63
N GLY A 77 3.81 -6.72 -14.73
CA GLY A 77 4.29 -8.07 -15.02
C GLY A 77 5.11 -8.64 -13.85
N HIS A 78 5.85 -9.71 -14.11
CA HIS A 78 6.73 -10.38 -13.15
C HIS A 78 8.17 -9.82 -13.10
N VAL A 79 8.91 -10.15 -12.03
CA VAL A 79 10.36 -9.95 -11.92
C VAL A 79 11.06 -11.29 -11.74
N LYS A 80 12.00 -11.65 -12.63
CA LYS A 80 12.72 -12.94 -12.58
C LYS A 80 14.23 -12.75 -12.68
N SER A 81 14.97 -13.47 -11.83
CA SER A 81 16.43 -13.41 -11.77
C SER A 81 17.03 -14.80 -11.62
N GLY A 82 17.99 -15.15 -12.49
CA GLY A 82 18.84 -16.33 -12.31
C GLY A 82 19.89 -16.15 -11.20
N GLY A 83 20.07 -14.92 -10.71
CA GLY A 83 20.82 -14.59 -9.50
C GLY A 83 19.94 -14.01 -8.38
N SER A 84 20.53 -13.14 -7.56
CA SER A 84 19.80 -12.40 -6.51
C SER A 84 19.03 -11.21 -7.09
N ILE A 85 18.03 -10.71 -6.35
CA ILE A 85 17.33 -9.45 -6.66
C ILE A 85 17.49 -8.48 -5.48
N ASN A 86 17.96 -7.27 -5.75
CA ASN A 86 18.06 -6.18 -4.79
C ASN A 86 17.07 -5.06 -5.18
N PHE A 87 16.09 -4.79 -4.32
CA PHE A 87 15.15 -3.68 -4.46
C PHE A 87 15.56 -2.52 -3.55
N VAL A 88 15.78 -1.33 -4.11
CA VAL A 88 16.05 -0.10 -3.34
C VAL A 88 15.01 0.98 -3.68
N GLY A 89 14.23 1.41 -2.69
CA GLY A 89 13.10 2.34 -2.85
C GLY A 89 11.74 1.63 -2.93
N ASP A 90 10.76 2.29 -3.56
CA ASP A 90 9.36 1.82 -3.59
C ASP A 90 9.00 1.10 -4.90
N PHE A 91 8.35 -0.06 -4.79
CA PHE A 91 7.96 -0.89 -5.93
C PHE A 91 6.53 -1.43 -5.81
N VAL A 92 5.89 -1.53 -6.97
CA VAL A 92 4.62 -2.27 -7.15
C VAL A 92 4.81 -3.29 -8.26
N VAL A 93 4.64 -4.57 -7.96
CA VAL A 93 4.77 -5.69 -8.93
C VAL A 93 3.41 -6.37 -9.07
N LYS A 94 2.86 -6.42 -10.28
CA LYS A 94 1.51 -6.97 -10.51
C LYS A 94 1.44 -8.49 -10.60
N GLU A 95 2.57 -9.16 -10.80
CA GLU A 95 2.65 -10.62 -10.83
C GLU A 95 3.70 -11.11 -9.82
N GLU A 96 4.38 -12.22 -10.12
CA GLU A 96 5.34 -12.88 -9.23
C GLU A 96 6.74 -12.22 -9.22
N ILE A 97 7.46 -12.43 -8.13
CA ILE A 97 8.90 -12.15 -8.00
C ILE A 97 9.60 -13.49 -7.75
N ASP A 98 10.52 -13.91 -8.63
CA ASP A 98 11.26 -15.16 -8.50
C ASP A 98 12.77 -14.95 -8.63
N ALA A 99 13.54 -15.34 -7.62
CA ALA A 99 14.99 -15.27 -7.59
C ALA A 99 15.60 -16.65 -7.30
N TYR A 100 16.48 -17.11 -8.19
CA TYR A 100 17.35 -18.27 -7.91
C TYR A 100 18.42 -17.96 -6.85
N GLY A 101 18.72 -16.68 -6.61
CA GLY A 101 19.54 -16.20 -5.50
C GLY A 101 18.72 -15.70 -4.31
N ALA A 102 19.29 -14.72 -3.59
CA ALA A 102 18.62 -14.05 -2.48
C ALA A 102 17.69 -12.92 -2.97
N ILE A 103 16.75 -12.49 -2.12
CA ILE A 103 15.98 -11.26 -2.33
C ILE A 103 16.30 -10.28 -1.19
N SER A 104 16.85 -9.12 -1.52
CA SER A 104 17.12 -8.03 -0.59
C SER A 104 16.16 -6.87 -0.87
N ILE A 105 15.49 -6.34 0.14
CA ILE A 105 14.56 -5.21 0.03
C ILE A 105 14.99 -4.12 1.01
N ASN A 106 15.25 -2.93 0.48
CA ASN A 106 15.51 -1.71 1.25
C ASN A 106 14.54 -0.62 0.78
N GLY A 107 13.40 -0.49 1.46
CA GLY A 107 12.26 0.33 1.03
C GLY A 107 10.94 -0.43 1.11
N SER A 108 10.03 -0.19 0.17
CA SER A 108 8.68 -0.76 0.17
C SER A 108 8.42 -1.59 -1.09
N VAL A 109 8.04 -2.85 -0.95
CA VAL A 109 7.62 -3.69 -2.09
C VAL A 109 6.18 -4.17 -1.88
N ASN A 110 5.32 -3.95 -2.88
CA ASN A 110 3.97 -4.51 -2.94
C ASN A 110 3.86 -5.46 -4.13
N SER A 111 3.80 -6.77 -3.88
CA SER A 111 3.52 -7.78 -4.90
C SER A 111 2.05 -8.21 -4.86
N PHE A 112 1.42 -8.27 -6.04
CA PHE A 112 0.10 -8.85 -6.21
C PHE A 112 0.16 -10.38 -6.45
N GLY A 113 1.32 -10.91 -6.86
CA GLY A 113 1.58 -12.34 -6.95
C GLY A 113 2.40 -12.88 -5.78
N GLY A 114 2.95 -14.08 -5.97
CA GLY A 114 3.84 -14.71 -5.01
C GLY A 114 5.28 -14.19 -5.09
N ILE A 115 6.05 -14.44 -4.04
CA ILE A 115 7.48 -14.12 -3.96
C ILE A 115 8.24 -15.40 -3.65
N LYS A 116 9.23 -15.74 -4.46
CA LYS A 116 10.06 -16.93 -4.32
C LYS A 116 11.54 -16.55 -4.31
N ALA A 117 12.26 -17.01 -3.28
CA ALA A 117 13.72 -16.93 -3.25
C ALA A 117 14.31 -18.30 -2.92
N TYR A 118 15.25 -18.77 -3.74
CA TYR A 118 16.02 -19.98 -3.42
C TYR A 118 17.18 -19.69 -2.44
N GLY A 119 17.59 -18.44 -2.30
CA GLY A 119 18.46 -17.94 -1.23
C GLY A 119 17.71 -17.40 -0.01
N ASN A 120 18.37 -16.52 0.75
CA ASN A 120 17.76 -15.78 1.85
C ASN A 120 16.79 -14.71 1.33
N ILE A 121 15.85 -14.30 2.19
CA ILE A 121 15.06 -13.08 2.00
C ILE A 121 15.42 -12.11 3.13
N GLU A 122 15.88 -10.91 2.78
CA GLU A 122 16.28 -9.88 3.73
C GLU A 122 15.47 -8.62 3.47
N LEU A 123 14.63 -8.23 4.43
CA LEU A 123 13.74 -7.09 4.37
C LEU A 123 14.18 -6.03 5.37
N ASN A 124 14.36 -4.81 4.88
CA ASN A 124 14.51 -3.58 5.65
C ASN A 124 13.49 -2.55 5.11
N GLY A 125 12.36 -2.42 5.80
CA GLY A 125 11.25 -1.57 5.37
C GLY A 125 9.91 -2.31 5.36
N TYR A 126 9.19 -2.28 4.24
CA TYR A 126 7.86 -2.90 4.09
C TYR A 126 7.84 -3.93 2.95
N LEU A 127 7.25 -5.09 3.21
CA LEU A 127 6.90 -6.06 2.16
C LEU A 127 5.44 -6.50 2.30
N GLY A 128 4.64 -6.26 1.26
CA GLY A 128 3.29 -6.81 1.11
C GLY A 128 3.24 -7.80 -0.05
N ALA A 129 2.71 -9.00 0.18
CA ALA A 129 2.40 -9.98 -0.88
C ALA A 129 0.96 -10.49 -0.74
N ARG A 130 0.17 -10.41 -1.82
CA ARG A 130 -1.22 -10.91 -1.80
C ARG A 130 -1.34 -12.43 -1.86
N ASP A 131 -0.28 -13.10 -2.31
CA ASP A 131 -0.21 -14.55 -2.43
C ASP A 131 0.88 -15.08 -1.47
N LYS A 132 1.56 -16.16 -1.86
CA LYS A 132 2.56 -16.87 -1.07
C LYS A 132 3.96 -16.24 -1.16
N ILE A 133 4.58 -16.02 -0.01
CA ILE A 133 6.01 -15.78 0.13
C ILE A 133 6.68 -17.12 0.48
N LYS A 134 7.62 -17.57 -0.36
CA LYS A 134 8.37 -18.81 -0.20
C LYS A 134 9.88 -18.56 -0.21
N GLY A 135 10.54 -18.85 0.91
CA GLY A 135 11.99 -18.73 1.05
C GLY A 135 12.63 -20.09 1.32
N TYR A 136 13.63 -20.48 0.54
CA TYR A 136 14.40 -21.70 0.82
C TYR A 136 15.61 -21.45 1.74
N GLY A 137 16.04 -20.19 1.90
CA GLY A 137 17.00 -19.76 2.91
C GLY A 137 16.37 -19.22 4.21
N LYS A 138 17.10 -18.36 4.91
CA LYS A 138 16.60 -17.60 6.08
C LYS A 138 15.69 -16.47 5.61
N LEU A 139 14.69 -16.10 6.42
CA LEU A 139 13.95 -14.84 6.27
C LEU A 139 14.29 -13.91 7.44
N LYS A 140 14.85 -12.74 7.14
CA LYS A 140 15.07 -11.65 8.10
C LYS A 140 14.13 -10.49 7.78
N VAL A 141 13.31 -10.10 8.74
CA VAL A 141 12.39 -8.95 8.66
C VAL A 141 12.87 -7.87 9.63
N VAL A 142 13.20 -6.70 9.11
CA VAL A 142 13.38 -5.46 9.85
C VAL A 142 12.33 -4.48 9.31
N GLY A 143 11.35 -4.11 10.14
CA GLY A 143 10.17 -3.35 9.71
C GLY A 143 8.91 -4.23 9.66
N SER A 144 8.16 -4.22 8.55
CA SER A 144 6.83 -4.83 8.45
C SER A 144 6.70 -5.78 7.26
N LEU A 145 6.24 -7.01 7.52
CA LEU A 145 5.90 -7.99 6.48
C LEU A 145 4.41 -8.37 6.57
N GLU A 146 3.70 -8.29 5.44
CA GLU A 146 2.33 -8.76 5.28
C GLU A 146 2.25 -9.77 4.13
N GLY A 147 1.70 -10.96 4.35
CA GLY A 147 1.59 -12.01 3.34
C GLY A 147 0.35 -12.88 3.53
N THR A 148 -0.22 -13.45 2.46
CA THR A 148 -1.32 -14.42 2.63
C THR A 148 -0.79 -15.74 3.20
N GLU A 149 0.24 -16.31 2.55
CA GLU A 149 0.96 -17.49 3.02
C GLU A 149 2.45 -17.17 3.19
N LEU A 150 3.07 -17.70 4.24
CA LEU A 150 4.51 -17.61 4.45
C LEU A 150 5.09 -19.01 4.70
N GLU A 151 5.94 -19.49 3.80
CA GLU A 151 6.57 -20.83 3.86
C GLU A 151 8.11 -20.71 3.79
N ILE A 152 8.80 -20.92 4.91
CA ILE A 152 10.25 -20.70 5.06
C ILE A 152 10.96 -22.00 5.44
N TYR A 153 11.89 -22.45 4.59
CA TYR A 153 12.69 -23.67 4.83
C TYR A 153 13.96 -23.44 5.66
N GLY A 154 14.13 -22.22 6.16
CA GLY A 154 15.18 -21.85 7.11
C GLY A 154 14.63 -21.18 8.38
N ASN A 155 15.47 -20.37 9.02
CA ASN A 155 15.08 -19.62 10.21
C ASN A 155 14.35 -18.32 9.84
N LEU A 156 13.33 -17.98 10.62
CA LEU A 156 12.60 -16.71 10.55
C LEU A 156 13.06 -15.80 11.70
N SER A 157 13.50 -14.59 11.38
CA SER A 157 13.90 -13.56 12.35
C SER A 157 13.09 -12.29 12.11
N ILE A 158 12.48 -11.72 13.15
CA ILE A 158 11.57 -10.58 13.04
C ILE A 158 11.95 -9.50 14.07
N SER A 159 12.37 -8.35 13.55
CA SER A 159 12.57 -7.08 14.26
C SER A 159 11.54 -6.07 13.74
N GLY A 160 10.34 -6.09 14.32
CA GLY A 160 9.17 -5.33 13.86
C GLY A 160 7.89 -6.17 13.84
N HIS A 161 7.07 -5.99 12.80
CA HIS A 161 5.77 -6.65 12.67
C HIS A 161 5.74 -7.67 11.53
N LEU A 162 5.07 -8.80 11.75
CA LEU A 162 4.75 -9.76 10.70
C LEU A 162 3.28 -10.17 10.80
N ARG A 163 2.53 -10.10 9.71
CA ARG A 163 1.16 -10.61 9.63
C ARG A 163 1.00 -11.57 8.46
N CYS A 164 0.38 -12.71 8.73
CA CYS A 164 -0.07 -13.59 7.66
C CYS A 164 -1.33 -14.39 8.03
N ARG A 165 -1.92 -15.09 7.06
CA ARG A 165 -3.00 -16.06 7.35
C ARG A 165 -2.40 -17.40 7.75
N ARG A 166 -1.44 -17.90 6.97
CA ARG A 166 -0.78 -19.19 7.22
C ARG A 166 0.73 -19.05 7.29
N LEU A 167 1.32 -19.57 8.36
CA LEU A 167 2.75 -19.56 8.65
C LEU A 167 3.28 -20.98 8.74
N VAL A 168 4.29 -21.31 7.93
CA VAL A 168 5.05 -22.57 8.00
C VAL A 168 6.55 -22.22 8.03
N VAL A 169 7.24 -22.63 9.09
CA VAL A 169 8.69 -22.41 9.27
C VAL A 169 9.35 -23.73 9.65
N TYR A 170 10.19 -24.26 8.77
CA TYR A 170 10.92 -25.50 9.00
C TYR A 170 12.19 -25.32 9.87
N GLY A 171 12.60 -24.07 10.13
CA GLY A 171 13.62 -23.71 11.12
C GLY A 171 13.04 -23.12 12.41
N SER A 172 13.83 -22.32 13.11
CA SER A 172 13.40 -21.56 14.30
C SER A 172 12.74 -20.23 13.93
N LEU A 173 11.76 -19.79 14.72
CA LEU A 173 11.20 -18.43 14.70
C LEU A 173 11.81 -17.61 15.84
N THR A 174 12.37 -16.43 15.58
CA THR A 174 12.93 -15.54 16.61
C THR A 174 12.34 -14.12 16.49
N LEU A 175 11.75 -13.63 17.58
CA LEU A 175 11.39 -12.22 17.75
C LEU A 175 12.57 -11.47 18.39
N ILE A 176 12.92 -10.31 17.85
CA ILE A 176 14.06 -9.51 18.30
C ILE A 176 13.60 -8.12 18.69
N GLY A 177 13.85 -7.73 19.94
CA GLY A 177 13.41 -6.45 20.52
C GLY A 177 12.06 -6.54 21.26
N PRO A 178 11.77 -5.57 22.15
CA PRO A 178 10.59 -5.58 23.00
C PRO A 178 9.29 -5.27 22.25
N SER A 179 9.34 -4.55 21.13
CA SER A 179 8.18 -4.19 20.29
C SER A 179 7.84 -5.23 19.22
N SER A 180 8.72 -6.20 18.97
CA SER A 180 8.55 -7.14 17.86
C SER A 180 7.48 -8.18 18.13
N THR A 181 6.63 -8.40 17.13
CA THR A 181 5.45 -9.26 17.24
C THR A 181 5.05 -9.83 15.89
N TYR A 182 4.27 -10.90 15.91
CA TYR A 182 3.65 -11.47 14.72
C TYR A 182 2.21 -11.91 14.98
N THR A 183 1.41 -11.96 13.92
CA THR A 183 0.01 -12.40 13.94
C THR A 183 -0.22 -13.40 12.81
N VAL A 184 -0.85 -14.52 13.14
CA VAL A 184 -1.22 -15.58 12.19
C VAL A 184 -2.73 -15.80 12.30
N ASP A 185 -3.47 -15.50 11.23
CA ASP A 185 -4.94 -15.45 11.27
C ASP A 185 -5.62 -16.83 11.12
N GLU A 186 -4.94 -17.87 10.59
CA GLU A 186 -5.51 -19.21 10.34
C GLU A 186 -4.70 -20.39 10.92
N SER A 187 -3.44 -20.57 10.52
CA SER A 187 -2.65 -21.75 10.93
C SER A 187 -1.16 -21.47 11.05
N GLU A 188 -0.54 -21.96 12.12
CA GLU A 188 0.88 -21.78 12.40
C GLU A 188 1.59 -23.11 12.67
N GLU A 189 2.61 -23.41 11.86
CA GLU A 189 3.53 -24.54 12.03
C GLU A 189 4.97 -24.01 12.11
N VAL A 190 5.66 -24.25 13.23
CA VAL A 190 7.08 -23.94 13.40
C VAL A 190 7.77 -25.20 13.92
N ALA A 191 8.66 -25.78 13.12
CA ALA A 191 9.33 -27.05 13.45
C ALA A 191 10.46 -26.86 14.47
N GLY A 192 11.14 -25.71 14.45
CA GLY A 192 12.18 -25.34 15.41
C GLY A 192 11.65 -24.59 16.64
N ALA A 193 12.58 -24.07 17.44
CA ALA A 193 12.24 -23.27 18.61
C ALA A 193 11.58 -21.93 18.23
N LYS A 194 10.62 -21.48 19.05
CA LYS A 194 10.12 -20.10 19.07
C LYS A 194 10.86 -19.33 20.16
N LEU A 195 11.62 -18.30 19.78
CA LEU A 195 12.54 -17.57 20.65
C LEU A 195 12.17 -16.08 20.70
N ARG A 196 12.56 -15.42 21.80
CA ARG A 196 12.58 -13.96 21.91
C ARG A 196 13.95 -13.51 22.42
N ARG A 197 14.49 -12.44 21.84
CA ARG A 197 15.78 -11.83 22.20
C ARG A 197 15.62 -10.32 22.31
N GLU A 198 16.44 -9.66 23.12
CA GLU A 198 16.42 -8.19 23.25
C GLU A 198 17.17 -7.49 22.13
N GLN A 199 18.29 -8.08 21.68
CA GLN A 199 19.13 -7.62 20.58
C GLN A 199 19.30 -8.74 19.55
N GLU A 200 19.71 -8.41 18.32
CA GLU A 200 20.28 -9.43 17.43
C GLU A 200 21.47 -10.07 18.16
N ALA A 201 21.65 -11.39 17.99
CA ALA A 201 22.84 -11.99 18.55
C ALA A 201 24.00 -11.65 17.62
N ASP A 202 24.89 -10.78 18.09
CA ASP A 202 26.10 -10.34 17.41
C ASP A 202 27.00 -11.55 17.16
N TRP A 203 26.80 -12.22 16.02
CA TRP A 203 27.60 -13.35 15.54
C TRP A 203 28.51 -12.92 14.38
N ASP A 204 29.14 -11.76 14.53
CA ASP A 204 30.31 -11.38 13.74
C ASP A 204 31.58 -11.87 14.47
N TRP A 205 32.40 -12.66 13.79
CA TRP A 205 33.74 -13.07 14.20
C TRP A 205 34.70 -13.06 13.00
#